data_AF-A0AAW7FLB2-F1
#
_entry.id   AF-A0AAW7FLB2-F1
#
_cell.length_a   1.000
_cell.length_b   1.000
_cell.length_c   1.000
_cell.angle_alpha   90.00
_cell.angle_beta   90.00
_cell.angle_gamma   90.00
#
_symmetry.space_group_name_H-M   'P 1'
#
loop_
_entity.id
_entity.type
_entity.pdbx_description
1 polymer ?
#
loop_
_entity_poly.entity_id
_entity_poly.type
_entity_poly.pdbx_seq_one_letter_code
_entity_poly.pdbx_strand_id
1 'polypeptide(L)'
;MITPKEAEKMTREIVGKYITDCGCETPNHIRQVLIKLISMASHAIVATNGLDQAIYVLHSTSDHLRKLPPLYELEVTEDGHVKVLGVSRH
;
A
#
# COMPACT_ATOMS: atom_id res chain seq x y z
N MET A 1 -3.99 -11.03 -20.06
CA MET A 1 -3.03 -10.59 -19.03
C MET A 1 -3.18 -9.09 -18.91
N ILE A 2 -3.31 -8.53 -17.71
CA ILE A 2 -3.39 -7.07 -17.53
C ILE A 2 -2.02 -6.44 -17.77
N THR A 3 -2.00 -5.19 -18.23
CA THR A 3 -0.79 -4.39 -18.41
C THR A 3 -0.23 -3.93 -17.06
N PRO A 4 1.06 -3.54 -16.97
CA PRO A 4 1.63 -2.97 -15.76
C PRO A 4 0.85 -1.74 -15.24
N LYS A 5 0.36 -0.88 -16.15
CA LYS A 5 -0.42 0.31 -15.80
C LYS A 5 -1.78 -0.05 -15.20
N GLU A 6 -2.44 -1.08 -15.73
CA GLU A 6 -3.69 -1.60 -15.17
C GLU A 6 -3.47 -2.25 -13.80
N ALA A 7 -2.38 -3.01 -13.64
CA ALA A 7 -2.00 -3.61 -12.36
C ALA A 7 -1.73 -2.55 -11.28
N GLU A 8 -1.03 -1.47 -11.65
CA GLU A 8 -0.76 -0.35 -10.75
C GLU A 8 -2.05 0.37 -10.34
N LYS A 9 -2.91 0.70 -11.31
CA LYS A 9 -4.22 1.32 -11.03
C LYS A 9 -5.04 0.45 -10.07
N MET A 10 -5.14 -0.84 -10.36
CA MET A 10 -5.88 -1.79 -9.54
C MET A 10 -5.33 -1.87 -8.12
N THR A 11 -4.00 -1.90 -7.97
CA THR A 11 -3.35 -1.95 -6.64
C THR A 11 -3.66 -0.69 -5.84
N ARG A 12 -3.62 0.50 -6.46
CA ARG A 12 -3.97 1.77 -5.79
C ARG A 12 -5.43 1.77 -5.31
N GLU A 13 -6.35 1.28 -6.14
CA GLU A 13 -7.78 1.18 -5.79
C GLU A 13 -8.02 0.20 -4.63
N ILE A 14 -7.34 -0.96 -4.64
CA ILE A 14 -7.41 -1.95 -3.56
C ILE A 14 -6.91 -1.36 -2.23
N VAL A 15 -5.76 -0.69 -2.24
CA VAL A 15 -5.19 -0.08 -1.04
C VAL A 15 -6.11 1.00 -0.48
N GLY A 16 -6.61 1.90 -1.33
CA GLY A 16 -7.55 2.95 -0.91
C GLY A 16 -8.83 2.37 -0.32
N LYS A 17 -9.45 1.41 -1.03
CA LYS A 17 -10.65 0.72 -0.55
C LYS A 17 -10.43 0.01 0.78
N TYR A 18 -9.31 -0.70 0.94
CA TYR A 18 -9.00 -1.41 2.17
C TYR A 18 -8.87 -0.47 3.37
N ILE A 19 -8.20 0.68 3.21
CA ILE A 19 -8.11 1.70 4.27
C ILE A 19 -9.49 2.23 4.66
N THR A 20 -10.32 2.54 3.66
CA THR A 20 -11.70 3.03 3.86
C THR A 20 -12.57 1.99 4.56
N ASP A 21 -12.56 0.73 4.10
CA ASP A 21 -13.36 -0.35 4.67
C ASP A 21 -12.93 -0.69 6.12
N CYS A 22 -11.68 -0.42 6.49
CA CYS A 22 -11.20 -0.55 7.87
C CYS A 22 -11.63 0.60 8.79
N GLY A 23 -12.24 1.68 8.28
CA GLY A 23 -12.70 2.80 9.11
C GLY A 23 -11.56 3.54 9.83
N CYS A 24 -10.44 3.77 9.15
CA CYS A 24 -9.28 4.39 9.79
C CYS A 24 -9.50 5.87 10.14
N GLU A 25 -9.57 6.17 11.44
CA GLU A 25 -9.76 7.54 11.94
C GLU A 25 -8.46 8.35 12.11
N THR A 26 -7.31 7.69 12.17
CA THR A 26 -6.03 8.36 12.44
C THR A 26 -4.92 7.87 11.51
N PRO A 27 -3.87 8.68 11.26
CA PRO A 27 -2.68 8.22 10.53
C PRO A 27 -2.05 6.97 11.17
N ASN A 28 -2.17 6.84 12.50
CA ASN A 28 -1.70 5.65 13.21
C ASN A 28 -2.52 4.40 12.88
N HIS A 29 -3.85 4.51 12.78
CA HIS A 29 -4.71 3.41 12.32
C HIS A 29 -4.36 3.01 10.88
N ILE A 30 -4.20 3.99 9.99
CA ILE A 30 -3.78 3.76 8.60
C ILE A 30 -2.46 2.99 8.56
N ARG A 31 -1.47 3.38 9.36
CA ARG A 31 -0.18 2.68 9.45
C ARG A 31 -0.37 1.20 9.83
N GLN A 32 -1.19 0.91 10.83
CA GLN A 32 -1.40 -0.47 11.30
C GLN A 32 -2.09 -1.34 10.25
N VAL A 33 -3.11 -0.83 9.57
CA VAL A 33 -3.79 -1.62 8.52
C VAL A 33 -2.89 -1.84 7.30
N LEU A 34 -2.07 -0.86 6.93
CA LEU A 34 -1.09 -1.02 5.85
C LEU A 34 0.00 -2.03 6.20
N ILE A 35 0.48 -2.07 7.45
CA ILE A 35 1.38 -3.14 7.92
C ILE A 35 0.73 -4.51 7.74
N LYS A 36 -0.57 -4.64 8.08
CA LYS A 36 -1.31 -5.89 7.88
C LYS A 36 -1.38 -6.28 6.40
N LEU A 37 -1.65 -5.33 5.51
CA LEU A 37 -1.70 -5.57 4.05
C LEU A 37 -0.34 -6.07 3.53
N ILE A 38 0.76 -5.42 3.92
CA ILE A 38 2.12 -5.83 3.56
C ILE A 38 2.43 -7.23 4.09
N SER A 39 2.02 -7.54 5.32
CA SER A 39 2.18 -8.86 5.92
C SER A 39 1.46 -9.94 5.12
N MET A 40 0.21 -9.71 4.72
CA MET A 40 -0.56 -10.68 3.91
C MET A 40 0.07 -10.90 2.53
N ALA A 41 0.51 -9.84 1.86
CA ALA A 41 1.25 -9.96 0.58
C ALA A 41 2.56 -10.74 0.75
N SER A 42 3.28 -10.51 1.85
CA SER A 42 4.51 -11.24 2.17
C SER A 42 4.23 -12.73 2.40
N HIS A 43 3.16 -13.08 3.11
CA HIS A 43 2.74 -14.48 3.27
C HIS A 43 2.40 -15.16 1.94
N ALA A 44 1.80 -14.43 0.99
CA ALA A 44 1.58 -14.96 -0.35
C ALA A 44 2.91 -15.27 -1.05
N ILE A 45 3.90 -14.38 -0.95
CA ILE A 45 5.25 -14.63 -1.49
C ILE A 45 5.92 -15.82 -0.80
N VAL A 46 5.78 -15.96 0.52
CA VAL A 46 6.32 -17.14 1.24
C VAL A 46 5.72 -18.43 0.66
N ALA A 47 4.41 -18.46 0.42
CA ALA A 47 3.73 -19.63 -0.12
C ALA A 47 4.14 -19.95 -1.56
N THR A 48 4.48 -18.95 -2.39
CA THR A 48 4.78 -19.14 -3.82
C THR A 48 6.27 -19.22 -4.13
N ASN A 49 7.12 -18.58 -3.33
CA ASN A 49 8.54 -18.37 -3.61
C ASN A 49 9.47 -18.62 -2.41
N GLY A 50 8.91 -18.90 -1.23
CA GLY A 50 9.69 -19.15 -0.01
C GLY A 50 10.03 -17.88 0.79
N LEU A 51 10.53 -18.11 2.01
CA LEU A 51 10.78 -17.06 2.99
C LEU A 51 11.86 -16.07 2.54
N ASP A 52 12.96 -16.55 1.98
CA ASP A 52 14.09 -15.72 1.57
C ASP A 52 13.67 -14.69 0.52
N GLN A 53 12.82 -15.08 -0.42
CA GLN A 53 12.31 -14.18 -1.45
C GLN A 53 11.39 -13.10 -0.85
N ALA A 54 10.55 -13.45 0.12
CA ALA A 54 9.70 -12.48 0.80
C ALA A 54 10.53 -11.43 1.54
N ILE A 55 11.59 -11.86 2.23
CA ILE A 55 12.54 -10.96 2.92
C ILE A 55 13.25 -10.05 1.91
N TYR A 56 13.75 -10.61 0.81
CA TYR A 56 14.41 -9.85 -0.24
C TYR A 56 13.50 -8.75 -0.81
N VAL A 57 12.23 -9.06 -1.11
CA VAL A 57 11.27 -8.08 -1.65
C VAL A 57 11.02 -6.94 -0.67
N LEU A 58 10.93 -7.22 0.63
CA LEU A 58 10.77 -6.18 1.66
C LEU A 58 11.96 -5.22 1.71
N HIS A 59 13.19 -5.75 1.64
CA HIS A 59 14.40 -4.92 1.57
C HIS A 59 14.47 -4.09 0.28
N SER A 60 14.21 -4.72 -0.88
CA SER A 60 14.19 -4.04 -2.17
C SER A 60 13.15 -2.91 -2.22
N THR A 61 11.97 -3.15 -1.63
CA THR A 61 10.91 -2.14 -1.51
C THR A 61 11.38 -0.95 -0.66
N SER A 62 12.04 -1.20 0.47
CA SER A 62 12.61 -0.13 1.31
C SER A 62 13.59 0.74 0.53
N ASP A 63 14.49 0.14 -0.25
CA ASP A 63 15.44 0.89 -1.08
C ASP A 63 14.79 1.66 -2.23
N HIS A 64 13.70 1.12 -2.79
CA HIS A 64 12.93 1.80 -3.81
C HIS A 64 12.21 3.05 -3.26
N LEU A 65 11.58 2.93 -2.08
CA LEU A 65 10.88 4.04 -1.43
C LEU A 65 11.80 5.22 -1.08
N ARG A 66 13.08 4.96 -0.81
CA ARG A 66 14.08 6.02 -0.56
C ARG A 66 14.37 6.89 -1.79
N LYS A 67 14.07 6.40 -3.00
CA LYS A 67 14.42 7.04 -4.27
C LYS A 67 13.27 7.81 -4.88
N LEU A 68 12.04 7.54 -4.46
CA LEU A 68 10.84 8.09 -5.07
C LEU A 68 10.04 8.92 -4.06
N PRO A 69 9.44 10.04 -4.49
CA PRO A 69 8.51 10.75 -3.63
C PRO A 69 7.23 9.92 -3.45
N PRO A 70 6.48 10.08 -2.35
CA PRO A 70 5.28 9.29 -2.07
C PRO A 70 4.29 9.29 -3.24
N LEU A 71 3.66 8.14 -3.49
CA LEU A 71 2.61 7.98 -4.50
C LEU A 71 1.20 8.21 -3.95
N TYR A 72 1.11 8.61 -2.68
CA TYR A 72 -0.14 8.90 -1.99
C TYR A 72 0.01 10.18 -1.18
N GLU A 73 -1.11 10.88 -1.06
CA GLU A 73 -1.27 12.04 -0.18
C GLU A 73 -2.36 11.74 0.85
N LEU A 74 -2.21 12.38 2.01
CA LEU A 74 -3.17 12.30 3.10
C LEU A 74 -4.05 13.54 3.08
N GLU A 75 -5.36 13.33 3.03
CA GLU A 75 -6.36 14.38 3.18
C GLU A 75 -7.14 14.14 4.47
N VAL A 76 -7.32 15.18 5.27
CA VAL A 76 -8.20 15.16 6.44
C VAL A 76 -9.46 15.91 6.06
N THR A 77 -10.60 15.22 6.10
CA THR A 77 -11.90 15.79 5.75
C THR A 77 -12.44 16.64 6.89
N GLU A 78 -13.44 17.50 6.61
CA GLU A 78 -14.01 18.44 7.59
C GLU A 78 -14.62 17.77 8.83
N ASP A 79 -15.09 16.53 8.69
CA ASP A 79 -15.61 15.66 9.75
C ASP A 79 -14.50 14.92 10.53
N GLY A 80 -13.22 15.19 10.23
CA GLY A 80 -12.06 14.61 10.92
C GLY A 80 -11.66 13.23 10.42
N HIS A 81 -12.31 12.70 9.38
CA HIS A 81 -11.90 11.44 8.77
C HIS A 81 -10.63 11.61 7.94
N VAL A 82 -9.87 10.52 7.82
CA VAL A 82 -8.60 10.53 7.09
C VAL A 82 -8.74 9.73 5.81
N LYS A 83 -8.45 10.37 4.68
CA LYS A 83 -8.53 9.80 3.35
C LYS A 83 -7.15 9.73 2.72
N VAL A 84 -6.83 8.60 2.10
CA VAL A 84 -5.60 8.42 1.33
C VAL A 84 -5.92 8.52 -0.16
N LEU A 85 -5.33 9.50 -0.83
CA LEU A 85 -5.52 9.73 -2.26
C LEU A 85 -4.27 9.32 -3.02
N GLY A 86 -4.43 8.56 -4.11
CA GLY A 86 -3.33 8.29 -5.02
C GLY A 86 -2.99 9.54 -5.84
N VAL A 87 -1.73 9.97 -5.84
CA VAL A 87 -1.29 11.06 -6.72
C VAL A 87 -1.07 10.51 -8.13
N SER A 88 -1.74 11.12 -9.11
CA SER A 88 -1.43 10.88 -10.52
C SER A 88 -0.11 11.56 -10.83
N ARG A 89 0.92 10.79 -11.18
CA ARG A 89 2.14 11.34 -11.77
C ARG A 89 2.16 10.90 -13.22
N HIS A 90 2.21 11.88 -14.12
CA HIS A 90 2.24 11.72 -15.57
C HIS A 90 3.52 11.02 -16.04
#